data_AF-A0AAU3MNY9-F1
#
_entry.id   AF-A0AAU3MNY9-F1
#
_cell.length_a   1.000
_cell.length_b   1.000
_cell.length_c   1.000
_cell.angle_alpha   90.00
_cell.angle_beta   90.00
_cell.angle_gamma   90.00
#
_symmetry.space_group_name_H-M   'P 1'
#
loop_
_entity.id
_entity.type
_entity.pdbx_description
1 polymer ?
#
loop_
_entity_poly.entity_id
_entity_poly.type
_entity_poly.pdbx_seq_one_letter_code
_entity_poly.pdbx_strand_id
1 'polypeptide(L)'
;MTAAVADTRFAPRAAGARQLAGTGTLLRLALRRDRVMIPVWVAVILMMVLSMPGSLKSVYSTAAERADIAQSMATNSSMRALYGPVFADSIGGLTAWRIGVYGGLFAAVMSLLIVVRHTRDEEESGRQELVSSAMVGRRAPLTAALLAALVADAATALLVAGGLASQGGGGALALGLAIAATGMVFATMAAIVAQLTESARLAKGLTSAVLGLAFVLRAAGDSGTSGSGGGSSVLTWLSPLGWLENTRAFADERWWVLLLFVAGVAAQGAAAYGLAGRRDIGMSFLPSRPGPASGRLGTAGALAWRLQRGSVFGWSAGFLVAGIAFGGMTQGATDLVGDNRKTRDIIERMGGQSGVTDAFLATMVGMLGMVAALYIVASVLRLSGEETSQRAEPVLAAAVGRLRWAAGHLAIAFGGAALIMVLGGLGLGIGYGRNFGPVLGACLTQLAAIWVIGGLAVLLFGVFPRAAVAAWAVAGIALLIGWIGPAFELPQPVMNLSPFGHLPKLPGGEMAWPPVLTLLAIAAVLVAVGLTGLRRRDLSN
;
A
#
# COMPACT_ATOMS: atom_id res chain seq x y z
N MET A 1 74.33 8.74 29.36
CA MET A 1 73.26 9.31 28.52
C MET A 1 72.19 8.25 28.34
N THR A 2 71.15 8.31 29.17
CA THR A 2 69.97 7.44 29.10
C THR A 2 68.86 8.21 28.39
N ALA A 3 68.55 7.83 27.16
CA ALA A 3 67.47 8.43 26.37
C ALA A 3 66.12 7.88 26.87
N ALA A 4 65.31 8.76 27.46
CA ALA A 4 63.94 8.47 27.84
C ALA A 4 63.07 8.35 26.58
N VAL A 5 62.48 7.17 26.36
CA VAL A 5 61.44 6.97 25.35
C VAL A 5 60.16 7.60 25.86
N ALA A 6 59.70 8.66 25.20
CA ALA A 6 58.42 9.29 25.50
C ALA A 6 57.28 8.34 25.09
N ASP A 7 56.57 7.81 26.09
CA ASP A 7 55.35 7.02 25.93
C ASP A 7 54.22 7.95 25.44
N THR A 8 54.13 8.19 24.13
CA THR A 8 53.03 8.94 23.53
C THR A 8 51.78 8.07 23.52
N ARG A 9 51.11 8.00 24.67
CA ARG A 9 49.75 7.45 24.77
C ARG A 9 48.82 8.37 23.98
N PHE A 10 48.43 7.94 22.78
CA PHE A 10 47.31 8.55 22.07
C PHE A 10 46.07 8.41 22.95
N ALA A 11 45.68 9.48 23.63
CA ALA A 11 44.40 9.55 24.30
C ALA A 11 43.30 9.31 23.23
N PRO A 12 42.42 8.30 23.40
CA PRO A 12 41.33 8.09 22.46
C PRO A 12 40.43 9.33 22.49
N ARG A 13 40.47 10.13 21.42
CA ARG A 13 39.56 11.28 21.23
C ARG A 13 38.13 10.77 21.40
N ALA A 14 37.33 11.46 22.21
CA ALA A 14 35.96 11.10 22.57
C ALA A 14 35.16 10.60 21.34
N ALA A 15 34.93 9.29 21.29
CA ALA A 15 34.38 8.58 20.13
C ALA A 15 32.92 8.97 19.80
N GLY A 16 32.22 9.67 20.72
CA GLY A 16 30.80 10.00 20.59
C GLY A 16 30.48 10.95 19.42
N ALA A 17 31.29 11.99 19.20
CA ALA A 17 31.02 13.01 18.17
C ALA A 17 31.22 12.49 16.73
N ARG A 18 31.94 11.39 16.54
CA ARG A 18 32.23 10.83 15.20
C ARG A 18 31.17 9.86 14.69
N GLN A 19 30.28 9.34 15.54
CA GLN A 19 29.28 8.34 15.12
C GLN A 19 28.15 8.93 14.26
N LEU A 20 27.89 10.23 14.37
CA LEU A 20 26.87 10.97 13.62
C LEU A 20 27.46 11.94 12.58
N ALA A 21 28.78 11.90 12.38
CA ALA A 21 29.44 12.73 11.37
C ALA A 21 28.84 12.47 9.98
N GLY A 22 28.53 13.53 9.25
CA GLY A 22 27.92 13.43 7.91
C GLY A 22 26.39 13.30 7.87
N THR A 23 25.69 13.21 9.01
CA THR A 23 24.21 13.06 9.05
C THR A 23 23.50 14.18 8.30
N GLY A 24 23.90 15.45 8.51
CA GLY A 24 23.26 16.59 7.84
C GLY A 24 23.42 16.57 6.31
N THR A 25 24.59 16.15 5.82
CA THR A 25 24.87 16.00 4.38
C THR A 25 24.02 14.88 3.78
N LEU A 26 23.95 13.74 4.48
CA LEU A 26 23.13 12.60 4.06
C LEU A 26 21.64 12.93 4.08
N LEU A 27 21.16 13.66 5.10
CA LEU A 27 19.77 14.13 5.17
C LEU A 27 19.45 15.05 3.99
N ARG A 28 20.32 16.03 3.69
CA ARG A 28 20.14 16.92 2.54
C ARG A 28 20.11 16.14 1.23
N LEU A 29 20.97 15.13 1.08
CA LEU A 29 20.98 14.26 -0.08
C LEU A 29 19.68 13.44 -0.18
N ALA A 30 19.22 12.86 0.93
CA ALA A 30 17.99 12.09 1.00
C ALA A 30 16.78 12.93 0.56
N LEU A 31 16.62 14.14 1.13
CA LEU A 31 15.55 15.07 0.77
C LEU A 31 15.63 15.53 -0.69
N ARG A 32 16.84 15.69 -1.25
CA ARG A 32 17.02 16.00 -2.68
C ARG A 32 16.61 14.83 -3.58
N ARG A 33 16.96 13.60 -3.21
CA ARG A 33 16.61 12.38 -3.95
C ARG A 33 15.11 12.10 -3.89
N ASP A 34 14.46 12.52 -2.81
CA ASP A 34 13.03 12.31 -2.57
C ASP A 34 12.16 13.55 -2.82
N ARG A 35 12.71 14.58 -3.49
CA ARG A 35 12.02 15.84 -3.82
C ARG A 35 10.72 15.69 -4.62
N VAL A 36 10.49 14.54 -5.23
CA VAL A 36 9.23 14.20 -5.90
C VAL A 36 8.44 13.22 -5.06
N MET A 37 9.08 12.17 -4.54
CA MET A 37 8.42 11.11 -3.80
C MET A 37 7.73 11.64 -2.53
N ILE A 38 8.45 12.39 -1.67
CA ILE A 38 7.88 12.91 -0.42
C ILE A 38 6.69 13.85 -0.71
N PRO A 39 6.82 14.90 -1.56
CA PRO A 39 5.68 15.77 -1.84
C PRO A 39 4.49 15.05 -2.45
N VAL A 40 4.70 14.04 -3.29
CA VAL A 40 3.59 13.25 -3.86
C VAL A 40 2.86 12.46 -2.77
N TRP A 41 3.57 11.78 -1.86
CA TRP A 41 2.94 11.07 -0.74
C TRP A 41 2.18 12.02 0.18
N VAL A 42 2.81 13.14 0.55
CA VAL A 42 2.19 14.19 1.36
C VAL A 42 0.94 14.73 0.66
N ALA A 43 1.01 15.02 -0.64
CA ALA A 43 -0.13 15.50 -1.42
C ALA A 43 -1.27 14.47 -1.49
N VAL A 44 -0.97 13.17 -1.64
CA VAL A 44 -1.98 12.10 -1.61
C VAL A 44 -2.67 12.04 -0.25
N ILE A 45 -1.91 12.08 0.85
CA ILE A 45 -2.47 12.09 2.21
C ILE A 45 -3.34 13.33 2.41
N LEU A 46 -2.86 14.52 2.00
CA LEU A 46 -3.60 15.77 2.14
C LEU A 46 -4.85 15.80 1.29
N MET A 47 -4.78 15.40 0.02
CA MET A 47 -5.95 15.32 -0.85
C MET A 47 -7.00 14.39 -0.24
N MET A 48 -6.58 13.24 0.27
CA MET A 48 -7.46 12.28 0.91
C MET A 48 -8.11 12.84 2.19
N VAL A 49 -7.36 13.53 3.05
CA VAL A 49 -7.87 14.07 4.32
C VAL A 49 -8.71 15.34 4.10
N LEU A 50 -8.22 16.29 3.31
CA LEU A 50 -8.81 17.63 3.14
C LEU A 50 -9.99 17.66 2.17
N SER A 51 -10.18 16.64 1.33
CA SER A 51 -11.39 16.51 0.49
C SER A 51 -12.62 16.05 1.27
N MET A 52 -12.44 15.43 2.45
CA MET A 52 -13.53 14.85 3.23
C MET A 52 -14.51 15.87 3.81
N PRO A 53 -14.08 16.99 4.43
CA PRO A 53 -15.03 17.97 4.98
C PRO A 53 -16.02 18.51 3.94
N GLY A 54 -15.54 18.81 2.72
CA GLY A 54 -16.40 19.27 1.62
C GLY A 54 -17.39 18.20 1.18
N SER A 55 -16.89 16.97 1.00
CA SER A 55 -17.72 15.81 0.63
C SER A 55 -18.80 15.53 1.69
N LEU A 56 -18.42 15.53 2.98
CA LEU A 56 -19.35 15.33 4.09
C LEU A 56 -20.41 16.44 4.18
N LYS A 57 -20.04 17.71 3.96
CA LYS A 57 -21.02 18.81 3.92
C LYS A 57 -22.00 18.70 2.76
N SER A 58 -21.54 18.20 1.61
CA SER A 58 -22.40 18.04 0.42
C SER A 58 -23.42 16.92 0.57
N VAL A 59 -23.08 15.86 1.33
CA VAL A 59 -23.93 14.68 1.53
C VAL A 59 -24.74 14.77 2.83
N TYR A 60 -24.16 15.31 3.91
CA TYR A 60 -24.75 15.43 5.26
C TYR A 60 -24.70 16.88 5.74
N SER A 61 -25.61 17.68 5.20
CA SER A 61 -25.63 19.13 5.39
C SER A 61 -26.10 19.54 6.79
N THR A 62 -27.06 18.82 7.37
CA THR A 62 -27.67 19.19 8.66
C THR A 62 -27.02 18.47 9.84
N ALA A 63 -27.13 19.03 11.05
CA ALA A 63 -26.64 18.38 12.26
C ALA A 63 -27.40 17.07 12.56
N ALA A 64 -28.70 17.06 12.28
CA ALA A 64 -29.53 15.86 12.45
C ALA A 64 -29.07 14.71 11.54
N GLU A 65 -28.79 14.98 10.26
CA GLU A 65 -28.24 13.99 9.31
C GLU A 65 -26.89 13.43 9.78
N ARG A 66 -26.03 14.28 10.37
CA ARG A 66 -24.73 13.85 10.89
C ARG A 66 -24.84 13.03 12.18
N ALA A 67 -25.78 13.35 13.04
CA ALA A 67 -26.06 12.54 14.23
C ALA A 67 -26.64 11.17 13.85
N ASP A 68 -27.55 11.14 12.87
CA ASP A 68 -28.19 9.92 12.38
C ASP A 68 -27.18 8.96 11.73
N ILE A 69 -26.27 9.48 10.90
CA ILE A 69 -25.19 8.64 10.32
C ILE A 69 -24.20 8.17 11.40
N ALA A 70 -23.87 9.01 12.39
CA ALA A 70 -23.00 8.61 13.48
C ALA A 70 -23.60 7.45 14.29
N GLN A 71 -24.90 7.50 14.57
CA GLN A 71 -25.63 6.45 15.28
C GLN A 71 -25.77 5.18 14.45
N SER A 72 -26.16 5.31 13.18
CA SER A 72 -26.32 4.18 12.24
C SER A 72 -25.00 3.45 11.98
N MET A 73 -23.88 4.17 11.96
CA MET A 73 -22.56 3.58 11.79
C MET A 73 -22.05 2.92 13.08
N ALA A 74 -22.46 3.43 14.25
CA ALA A 74 -22.07 2.87 15.55
C ALA A 74 -22.70 1.51 15.86
N THR A 75 -23.81 1.17 15.22
CA THR A 75 -24.47 -0.14 15.35
C THR A 75 -23.99 -1.16 14.30
N ASN A 76 -23.31 -0.72 13.25
CA ASN A 76 -22.84 -1.59 12.18
C ASN A 76 -21.42 -2.14 12.47
N SER A 77 -21.35 -3.40 12.87
CA SER A 77 -20.10 -4.08 13.24
C SER A 77 -19.05 -4.10 12.11
N SER A 78 -19.49 -4.17 10.85
CA SER A 78 -18.58 -4.21 9.70
C SER A 78 -18.00 -2.83 9.37
N MET A 79 -18.81 -1.78 9.50
CA MET A 79 -18.34 -0.39 9.37
C MET A 79 -17.41 -0.01 10.52
N ARG A 80 -17.68 -0.48 11.75
CA ARG A 80 -16.75 -0.33 12.88
C ARG A 80 -15.44 -1.04 12.66
N ALA A 81 -15.46 -2.26 12.13
CA ALA A 81 -14.22 -2.96 11.77
C ALA A 81 -13.40 -2.15 10.75
N LEU A 82 -14.05 -1.52 9.77
CA LEU A 82 -13.39 -0.81 8.68
C LEU A 82 -12.87 0.59 9.07
N TYR A 83 -13.69 1.40 9.75
CA TYR A 83 -13.42 2.81 10.05
C TYR A 83 -13.15 3.09 11.53
N GLY A 84 -13.51 2.16 12.41
CA GLY A 84 -13.48 2.36 13.85
C GLY A 84 -14.79 2.96 14.38
N PRO A 85 -14.89 3.20 15.70
CA PRO A 85 -15.96 3.90 16.37
C PRO A 85 -16.05 5.38 15.98
N VAL A 86 -17.28 5.89 15.89
CA VAL A 86 -17.55 7.32 15.75
C VAL A 86 -17.53 7.96 17.13
N PHE A 87 -16.65 8.95 17.35
CA PHE A 87 -16.55 9.66 18.63
C PHE A 87 -17.26 11.02 18.65
N ALA A 88 -17.47 11.63 17.49
CA ALA A 88 -18.16 12.91 17.36
C ALA A 88 -18.86 13.00 16.00
N ASP A 89 -19.98 13.71 15.95
CA ASP A 89 -20.81 14.00 14.78
C ASP A 89 -20.43 15.33 14.09
N SER A 90 -19.44 16.04 14.63
CA SER A 90 -18.85 17.22 14.00
C SER A 90 -18.21 16.84 12.66
N ILE A 91 -18.13 17.79 11.72
CA ILE A 91 -17.51 17.52 10.41
C ILE A 91 -16.04 17.10 10.57
N GLY A 92 -15.33 17.70 11.52
CA GLY A 92 -13.97 17.29 11.89
C GLY A 92 -13.92 15.87 12.46
N GLY A 93 -14.85 15.53 13.36
CA GLY A 93 -14.96 14.20 13.96
C GLY A 93 -15.28 13.10 12.95
N LEU A 94 -16.24 13.34 12.07
CA LEU A 94 -16.59 12.43 10.98
C LEU A 94 -15.46 12.32 9.94
N THR A 95 -14.70 13.39 9.72
CA THR A 95 -13.48 13.34 8.90
C THR A 95 -12.43 12.43 9.53
N ALA A 96 -12.13 12.63 10.82
CA ALA A 96 -11.16 11.82 11.55
C ALA A 96 -11.57 10.34 11.58
N TRP A 97 -12.86 10.04 11.82
CA TRP A 97 -13.41 8.69 11.75
C TRP A 97 -13.27 8.06 10.36
N ARG A 98 -13.70 8.77 9.32
CA ARG A 98 -13.78 8.19 7.97
C ARG A 98 -12.41 7.94 7.36
N ILE A 99 -11.44 8.81 7.62
CA ILE A 99 -10.18 8.83 6.87
C ILE A 99 -8.92 8.83 7.72
N GLY A 100 -9.01 9.02 9.04
CA GLY A 100 -7.85 9.14 9.92
C GLY A 100 -6.93 7.92 9.90
N VAL A 101 -7.51 6.72 10.06
CA VAL A 101 -6.76 5.45 10.02
C VAL A 101 -6.06 5.24 8.68
N TYR A 102 -6.73 5.59 7.57
CA TYR A 102 -6.12 5.53 6.23
C TYR A 102 -5.02 6.57 6.06
N GLY A 103 -5.19 7.79 6.58
CA GLY A 103 -4.12 8.78 6.64
C GLY A 103 -2.88 8.24 7.35
N GLY A 104 -3.07 7.62 8.52
CA GLY A 104 -1.99 6.93 9.26
C GLY A 104 -1.38 5.75 8.51
N LEU A 105 -2.20 4.95 7.80
CA LEU A 105 -1.73 3.85 6.96
C LEU A 105 -0.82 4.33 5.83
N PHE A 106 -1.22 5.39 5.11
CA PHE A 106 -0.43 5.99 4.04
C PHE A 106 0.84 6.67 4.58
N ALA A 107 0.77 7.33 5.74
CA ALA A 107 1.96 7.86 6.42
C ALA A 107 2.93 6.75 6.81
N ALA A 108 2.43 5.62 7.35
CA ALA A 108 3.24 4.45 7.66
C ALA A 108 3.94 3.86 6.43
N VAL A 109 3.23 3.74 5.30
CA VAL A 109 3.81 3.27 4.03
C VAL A 109 4.85 4.26 3.50
N MET A 110 4.57 5.56 3.54
CA MET A 110 5.53 6.59 3.15
C MET A 110 6.82 6.46 3.99
N SER A 111 6.70 6.43 5.31
CA SER A 111 7.84 6.43 6.21
C SER A 111 8.65 5.13 6.19
N LEU A 112 8.01 3.96 6.03
CA LEU A 112 8.76 2.71 5.82
C LEU A 112 9.51 2.72 4.47
N LEU A 113 8.92 3.28 3.41
CA LEU A 113 9.58 3.37 2.11
C LEU A 113 10.79 4.30 2.15
N ILE A 114 10.67 5.47 2.80
CA ILE A 114 11.78 6.41 3.00
C ILE A 114 12.91 5.72 3.77
N VAL A 115 12.60 5.08 4.90
CA VAL A 115 13.63 4.47 5.75
C VAL A 115 14.35 3.34 5.04
N VAL A 116 13.62 2.41 4.41
CA VAL A 116 14.27 1.30 3.69
C VAL A 116 15.07 1.81 2.48
N ARG A 117 14.58 2.84 1.79
CA ARG A 117 15.25 3.46 0.64
C ARG A 117 16.60 4.06 0.98
N HIS A 118 16.73 4.70 2.14
CA HIS A 118 18.00 5.32 2.57
C HIS A 118 18.81 4.46 3.54
N THR A 119 18.43 3.20 3.70
CA THR A 119 19.19 2.21 4.49
C THR A 119 19.48 0.98 3.64
N ARG A 120 18.57 0.00 3.62
CA ARG A 120 18.84 -1.30 3.01
C ARG A 120 18.92 -1.26 1.49
N ASP A 121 18.20 -0.38 0.80
CA ASP A 121 18.38 -0.19 -0.66
C ASP A 121 19.80 0.36 -0.97
N GLU A 122 20.35 1.25 -0.14
CA GLU A 122 21.71 1.79 -0.33
C GLU A 122 22.79 0.77 0.03
N GLU A 123 22.56 -0.09 1.02
CA GLU A 123 23.44 -1.22 1.33
C GLU A 123 23.41 -2.28 0.23
N GLU A 124 22.23 -2.69 -0.23
CA GLU A 124 22.06 -3.71 -1.28
C GLU A 124 22.64 -3.25 -2.64
N SER A 125 22.66 -1.94 -2.90
CA SER A 125 23.26 -1.38 -4.12
C SER A 125 24.77 -1.08 -4.01
N GLY A 126 25.41 -1.38 -2.88
CA GLY A 126 26.84 -1.13 -2.63
C GLY A 126 27.21 0.34 -2.44
N ARG A 127 26.28 1.28 -2.65
CA ARG A 127 26.52 2.73 -2.48
C ARG A 127 26.89 3.07 -1.04
N GLN A 128 26.26 2.39 -0.08
CA GLN A 128 26.52 2.61 1.33
C GLN A 128 27.96 2.27 1.73
N GLU A 129 28.61 1.31 1.05
CA GLU A 129 30.02 0.98 1.30
C GLU A 129 30.95 2.12 0.88
N LEU A 130 30.72 2.70 -0.30
CA LEU A 130 31.45 3.88 -0.78
C LEU A 130 31.27 5.08 0.15
N VAL A 131 30.04 5.33 0.61
CA VAL A 131 29.74 6.40 1.58
C VAL A 131 30.44 6.13 2.92
N SER A 132 30.51 4.87 3.35
CA SER A 132 31.17 4.48 4.60
C SER A 132 32.70 4.59 4.55
N SER A 133 33.32 4.56 3.37
CA SER A 133 34.75 4.85 3.21
C SER A 133 35.12 6.33 3.36
N ALA A 134 34.12 7.23 3.34
CA ALA A 134 34.31 8.65 3.63
C ALA A 134 34.25 8.93 5.14
N MET A 135 34.37 10.21 5.53
CA MET A 135 34.25 10.66 6.93
C MET A 135 32.79 10.66 7.44
N VAL A 136 32.10 9.53 7.30
CA VAL A 136 30.71 9.33 7.70
C VAL A 136 30.65 8.38 8.90
N GLY A 137 29.96 8.81 9.95
CA GLY A 137 29.80 8.01 11.16
C GLY A 137 28.85 6.83 10.95
N ARG A 138 29.09 5.71 11.65
CA ARG A 138 28.30 4.47 11.53
C ARG A 138 26.78 4.65 11.75
N ARG A 139 26.37 5.60 12.58
CA ARG A 139 24.94 5.86 12.87
C ARG A 139 24.31 6.88 11.92
N ALA A 140 25.13 7.65 11.20
CA ALA A 140 24.67 8.75 10.35
C ALA A 140 23.67 8.35 9.24
N PRO A 141 23.83 7.22 8.52
CA PRO A 141 22.87 6.81 7.49
C PRO A 141 21.49 6.51 8.07
N LEU A 142 21.43 5.73 9.15
CA LEU A 142 20.18 5.41 9.82
C LEU A 142 19.52 6.67 10.41
N THR A 143 20.30 7.55 11.03
CA THR A 143 19.78 8.83 11.55
C THR A 143 19.27 9.73 10.43
N ALA A 144 19.98 9.83 9.31
CA ALA A 144 19.53 10.61 8.16
C ALA A 144 18.22 10.08 7.56
N ALA A 145 18.07 8.76 7.47
CA ALA A 145 16.85 8.12 7.01
C ALA A 145 15.65 8.39 7.94
N LEU A 146 15.84 8.25 9.26
CA LEU A 146 14.81 8.55 10.25
C LEU A 146 14.45 10.05 10.30
N LEU A 147 15.43 10.94 10.15
CA LEU A 147 15.19 12.37 10.04
C LEU A 147 14.45 12.74 8.75
N ALA A 148 14.72 12.07 7.63
CA ALA A 148 13.98 12.28 6.39
C ALA A 148 12.50 11.88 6.54
N ALA A 149 12.23 10.75 7.21
CA ALA A 149 10.86 10.34 7.56
C ALA A 149 10.21 11.36 8.51
N LEU A 150 10.93 11.82 9.54
CA LEU A 150 10.44 12.84 10.47
C LEU A 150 10.08 14.15 9.77
N VAL A 151 10.87 14.60 8.79
CA VAL A 151 10.56 15.80 7.99
C VAL A 151 9.28 15.60 7.16
N ALA A 152 9.10 14.43 6.55
CA ALA A 152 7.90 14.12 5.77
C ALA A 152 6.65 14.02 6.65
N ASP A 153 6.76 13.37 7.80
CA ASP A 153 5.68 13.21 8.78
C ASP A 153 5.35 14.56 9.45
N ALA A 154 6.33 15.38 9.80
CA ALA A 154 6.12 16.72 10.33
C ALA A 154 5.41 17.64 9.32
N ALA A 155 5.82 17.59 8.04
CA ALA A 155 5.13 18.32 6.98
C ALA A 155 3.66 17.87 6.85
N THR A 156 3.42 16.56 6.93
CA THR A 156 2.05 15.99 6.92
C THR A 156 1.23 16.49 8.10
N ALA A 157 1.78 16.44 9.32
CA ALA A 157 1.10 16.93 10.51
C ALA A 157 0.71 18.41 10.38
N LEU A 158 1.65 19.26 9.98
CA LEU A 158 1.43 20.70 9.85
C LEU A 158 0.39 21.03 8.78
N LEU A 159 0.45 20.36 7.63
CA LEU A 159 -0.46 20.61 6.51
C LEU A 159 -1.87 20.06 6.78
N VAL A 160 -2.00 18.91 7.45
CA VAL A 160 -3.31 18.40 7.90
C VAL A 160 -3.91 19.32 8.97
N ALA A 161 -3.11 19.71 9.98
CA ALA A 161 -3.58 20.59 11.04
C ALA A 161 -4.00 21.96 10.50
N GLY A 162 -3.20 22.56 9.61
CA GLY A 162 -3.52 23.81 8.95
C GLY A 162 -4.75 23.71 8.05
N GLY A 163 -4.84 22.65 7.24
CA GLY A 163 -5.96 22.44 6.32
C GLY A 163 -7.30 22.18 7.01
N LEU A 164 -7.29 21.59 8.21
CA LEU A 164 -8.50 21.33 9.00
C LEU A 164 -8.72 22.32 10.15
N ALA A 165 -7.88 23.36 10.30
CA ALA A 165 -7.99 24.31 11.41
C ALA A 165 -9.38 24.96 11.53
N SER A 166 -10.06 25.19 10.39
CA SER A 166 -11.42 25.72 10.31
C SER A 166 -12.50 24.79 10.89
N GLN A 167 -12.19 23.50 11.10
CA GLN A 167 -13.09 22.51 11.70
C GLN A 167 -12.86 22.33 13.21
N GLY A 168 -11.84 23.00 13.77
CA GLY A 168 -11.46 22.93 15.18
C GLY A 168 -9.95 22.76 15.35
N GLY A 169 -9.24 23.79 15.83
CA GLY A 169 -7.77 23.80 15.87
C GLY A 169 -7.14 22.69 16.73
N GLY A 170 -7.73 22.39 17.89
CA GLY A 170 -7.25 21.31 18.78
C GLY A 170 -7.34 19.93 18.12
N GLY A 171 -8.52 19.59 17.60
CA GLY A 171 -8.74 18.34 16.88
C GLY A 171 -7.92 18.22 15.60
N ALA A 172 -7.75 19.31 14.85
CA ALA A 172 -6.92 19.33 13.64
C ALA A 172 -5.45 19.02 13.96
N LEU A 173 -4.92 19.63 15.03
CA LEU A 173 -3.57 19.36 15.52
C LEU A 173 -3.43 17.92 16.02
N ALA A 174 -4.39 17.43 16.80
CA ALA A 174 -4.39 16.06 17.31
C ALA A 174 -4.40 15.03 16.17
N LEU A 175 -5.24 15.22 15.14
CA LEU A 175 -5.29 14.33 13.97
C LEU A 175 -3.98 14.36 13.18
N GLY A 176 -3.45 15.56 12.90
CA GLY A 176 -2.19 15.73 12.17
C GLY A 176 -1.02 15.05 12.90
N LEU A 177 -0.90 15.26 14.21
CA LEU A 177 0.12 14.61 15.03
C LEU A 177 -0.05 13.10 15.10
N ALA A 178 -1.27 12.58 15.25
CA ALA A 178 -1.52 11.14 15.31
C ALA A 178 -1.17 10.43 13.98
N ILE A 179 -1.48 11.05 12.84
CA ILE A 179 -1.09 10.54 11.50
C ILE A 179 0.44 10.49 11.38
N ALA A 180 1.11 11.61 11.69
CA ALA A 180 2.57 11.70 11.61
C ALA A 180 3.29 10.75 12.59
N ALA A 181 2.76 10.62 13.81
CA ALA A 181 3.31 9.74 14.83
C ALA A 181 3.16 8.25 14.43
N THR A 182 2.07 7.90 13.75
CA THR A 182 1.90 6.57 13.14
C THR A 182 2.97 6.33 12.07
N GLY A 183 3.21 7.32 11.19
CA GLY A 183 4.32 7.28 10.23
C GLY A 183 5.66 6.96 10.89
N MET A 184 5.98 7.68 11.97
CA MET A 184 7.24 7.50 12.70
C MET A 184 7.38 6.14 13.39
N VAL A 185 6.30 5.56 13.95
CA VAL A 185 6.34 4.19 14.51
C VAL A 185 6.73 3.18 13.42
N PHE A 186 6.16 3.31 12.22
CA PHE A 186 6.52 2.42 11.11
C PHE A 186 7.88 2.74 10.49
N ALA A 187 8.35 3.99 10.59
CA ALA A 187 9.72 4.37 10.26
C ALA A 187 10.74 3.63 11.15
N THR A 188 10.52 3.63 12.47
CA THR A 188 11.40 2.93 13.41
C THR A 188 11.26 1.42 13.35
N MET A 189 10.08 0.89 13.07
CA MET A 189 9.90 -0.53 12.76
C MET A 189 10.67 -0.94 11.49
N ALA A 190 10.59 -0.15 10.42
CA ALA A 190 11.37 -0.37 9.21
C ALA A 190 12.88 -0.37 9.48
N ALA A 191 13.35 0.54 10.35
CA ALA A 191 14.74 0.58 10.76
C ALA A 191 15.20 -0.69 11.48
N ILE A 192 14.37 -1.27 12.37
CA ILE A 192 14.66 -2.56 13.02
C ILE A 192 14.75 -3.66 11.95
N VAL A 193 13.71 -3.79 11.12
CA VAL A 193 13.63 -4.85 10.11
C VAL A 193 14.78 -4.75 9.09
N ALA A 194 15.22 -3.54 8.76
CA ALA A 194 16.38 -3.29 7.91
C ALA A 194 17.71 -3.82 8.52
N GLN A 195 17.82 -3.94 9.84
CA GLN A 195 18.97 -4.60 10.48
C GLN A 195 18.83 -6.13 10.48
N LEU A 196 17.60 -6.63 10.46
CA LEU A 196 17.34 -8.08 10.52
C LEU A 196 17.51 -8.77 9.16
N THR A 197 17.43 -8.06 8.04
CA THR A 197 17.39 -8.67 6.70
C THR A 197 18.41 -8.07 5.74
N GLU A 198 18.90 -8.87 4.78
CA GLU A 198 19.87 -8.41 3.77
C GLU A 198 19.23 -7.79 2.53
N SER A 199 17.93 -8.00 2.34
CA SER A 199 17.21 -7.51 1.17
C SER A 199 16.23 -6.42 1.57
N ALA A 200 16.32 -5.29 0.88
CA ALA A 200 15.39 -4.19 1.06
C ALA A 200 13.96 -4.58 0.67
N ARG A 201 13.80 -5.52 -0.27
CA ARG A 201 12.49 -6.10 -0.60
C ARG A 201 11.90 -6.87 0.58
N LEU A 202 12.69 -7.68 1.25
CA LEU A 202 12.24 -8.40 2.44
C LEU A 202 11.94 -7.44 3.58
N ALA A 203 12.75 -6.38 3.75
CA ALA A 203 12.49 -5.36 4.75
C ALA A 203 11.14 -4.66 4.51
N LYS A 204 10.89 -4.15 3.29
CA LYS A 204 9.59 -3.56 2.91
C LYS A 204 8.44 -4.54 3.16
N GLY A 205 8.61 -5.80 2.76
CA GLY A 205 7.58 -6.84 2.92
C GLY A 205 7.24 -7.16 4.37
N LEU A 206 8.25 -7.36 5.23
CA LEU A 206 8.06 -7.65 6.65
C LEU A 206 7.46 -6.45 7.40
N THR A 207 7.94 -5.24 7.16
CA THR A 207 7.35 -4.04 7.78
C THR A 207 5.90 -3.84 7.31
N SER A 208 5.60 -4.08 6.03
CA SER A 208 4.23 -4.04 5.52
C SER A 208 3.34 -5.13 6.13
N ALA A 209 3.89 -6.32 6.41
CA ALA A 209 3.16 -7.38 7.12
C ALA A 209 2.84 -6.98 8.57
N VAL A 210 3.77 -6.32 9.28
CA VAL A 210 3.52 -5.76 10.62
C VAL A 210 2.44 -4.67 10.55
N LEU A 211 2.44 -3.82 9.52
CA LEU A 211 1.40 -2.81 9.30
C LEU A 211 0.03 -3.45 9.04
N GLY A 212 -0.03 -4.49 8.21
CA GLY A 212 -1.25 -5.25 7.95
C GLY A 212 -1.77 -5.94 9.22
N LEU A 213 -0.89 -6.54 10.03
CA LEU A 213 -1.25 -7.12 11.32
C LEU A 213 -1.81 -6.06 12.28
N ALA A 214 -1.18 -4.88 12.36
CA ALA A 214 -1.68 -3.76 13.15
C ALA A 214 -3.09 -3.34 12.70
N PHE A 215 -3.36 -3.30 11.40
CA PHE A 215 -4.69 -2.98 10.87
C PHE A 215 -5.73 -4.06 11.26
N VAL A 216 -5.37 -5.35 11.12
CA VAL A 216 -6.26 -6.47 11.48
C VAL A 216 -6.55 -6.50 12.98
N LEU A 217 -5.55 -6.29 13.83
CA LEU A 217 -5.73 -6.23 15.29
C LEU A 217 -6.69 -5.10 15.68
N ARG A 218 -6.52 -3.91 15.08
CA ARG A 218 -7.45 -2.79 15.27
C ARG A 218 -8.86 -3.15 14.82
N ALA A 219 -9.03 -3.61 13.58
CA ALA A 219 -10.33 -3.95 13.01
C ALA A 219 -11.06 -5.04 13.82
N ALA A 220 -10.34 -6.08 14.27
CA ALA A 220 -10.87 -7.12 15.13
C ALA A 220 -11.32 -6.55 16.48
N GLY A 221 -10.50 -5.69 17.10
CA GLY A 221 -10.84 -5.01 18.35
C GLY A 221 -12.11 -4.17 18.25
N ASP A 222 -12.27 -3.43 17.16
CA ASP A 222 -13.40 -2.51 17.00
C ASP A 222 -14.71 -3.22 16.65
N SER A 223 -14.62 -4.38 15.97
CA SER A 223 -15.76 -5.23 15.63
C SER A 223 -16.43 -5.87 16.85
N GLY A 224 -15.64 -6.23 17.88
CA GLY A 224 -16.09 -7.01 19.04
C GLY A 224 -16.66 -6.19 20.21
N THR A 225 -16.63 -4.85 20.14
CA THR A 225 -17.06 -3.96 21.25
C THR A 225 -18.55 -3.59 21.21
N SER A 226 -19.32 -4.26 20.34
CA SER A 226 -20.77 -4.08 20.19
C SER A 226 -21.50 -4.70 21.39
N GLY A 227 -21.42 -4.09 22.58
CA GLY A 227 -22.17 -4.50 23.78
C GLY A 227 -21.43 -4.38 25.12
N SER A 228 -20.10 -4.24 25.14
CA SER A 228 -19.32 -4.05 26.38
C SER A 228 -19.11 -2.56 26.63
N GLY A 229 -19.62 -2.03 27.76
CA GLY A 229 -19.66 -0.60 28.09
C GLY A 229 -18.42 0.22 27.69
N GLY A 230 -18.58 1.07 26.67
CA GLY A 230 -17.77 2.27 26.37
C GLY A 230 -16.25 2.14 26.14
N GLY A 231 -15.65 0.97 26.33
CA GLY A 231 -14.20 0.75 26.30
C GLY A 231 -13.65 0.29 24.95
N SER A 232 -12.52 0.86 24.53
CA SER A 232 -11.71 0.35 23.41
C SER A 232 -11.11 -1.01 23.78
N SER A 233 -11.12 -1.96 22.85
CA SER A 233 -10.62 -3.32 23.05
C SER A 233 -9.09 -3.34 23.27
N VAL A 234 -8.60 -4.33 24.01
CA VAL A 234 -7.15 -4.59 24.15
C VAL A 234 -6.50 -4.77 22.77
N LEU A 235 -7.20 -5.39 21.82
CA LEU A 235 -6.70 -5.59 20.45
C LEU A 235 -6.47 -4.25 19.72
N THR A 236 -7.37 -3.28 19.90
CA THR A 236 -7.23 -1.91 19.37
C THR A 236 -6.03 -1.21 20.01
N TRP A 237 -5.81 -1.37 21.32
CA TRP A 237 -4.65 -0.80 22.02
C TRP A 237 -3.30 -1.46 21.70
N LEU A 238 -3.27 -2.70 21.20
CA LEU A 238 -2.03 -3.31 20.70
C LEU A 238 -1.60 -2.76 19.34
N SER A 239 -2.50 -2.07 18.64
CA SER A 239 -2.24 -1.52 17.31
C SER A 239 -1.83 -0.04 17.38
N PRO A 240 -0.70 0.36 16.76
CA PRO A 240 -0.39 1.78 16.58
C PRO A 240 -1.47 2.54 15.79
N LEU A 241 -2.21 1.86 14.92
CA LEU A 241 -3.36 2.45 14.21
C LEU A 241 -4.55 2.67 15.15
N GLY A 242 -4.71 1.82 16.16
CA GLY A 242 -5.70 2.03 17.21
C GLY A 242 -5.33 3.15 18.19
N TRP A 243 -4.04 3.46 18.36
CA TRP A 243 -3.62 4.66 19.11
C TRP A 243 -4.03 5.95 18.37
N LEU A 244 -3.91 5.98 17.04
CA LEU A 244 -4.37 7.11 16.24
C LEU A 244 -5.86 7.36 16.47
N GLU A 245 -6.66 6.31 16.37
CA GLU A 245 -8.09 6.36 16.64
C GLU A 245 -8.40 6.80 18.08
N ASN A 246 -7.72 6.21 19.07
CA ASN A 246 -7.90 6.54 20.49
C ASN A 246 -7.37 7.93 20.87
N THR A 247 -6.71 8.66 19.97
CA THR A 247 -6.41 10.08 20.16
C THR A 247 -7.69 10.92 20.14
N ARG A 248 -8.78 10.43 19.52
CA ARG A 248 -10.12 11.05 19.51
C ARG A 248 -10.12 12.51 19.03
N ALA A 249 -9.44 12.77 17.91
CA ALA A 249 -9.40 14.09 17.30
C ALA A 249 -10.81 14.62 16.99
N PHE A 250 -11.07 15.89 17.33
CA PHE A 250 -12.36 16.59 17.19
C PHE A 250 -13.50 16.06 18.07
N ALA A 251 -13.16 15.28 19.09
CA ALA A 251 -14.05 14.84 20.15
C ALA A 251 -13.42 15.28 21.49
N ASP A 252 -13.13 14.34 22.39
CA ASP A 252 -12.35 14.59 23.61
C ASP A 252 -10.89 14.17 23.37
N GLU A 253 -10.04 15.09 22.90
CA GLU A 253 -8.66 14.75 22.53
C GLU A 253 -7.90 14.12 23.70
N ARG A 254 -7.42 12.90 23.49
CA ARG A 254 -6.60 12.17 24.45
C ARG A 254 -5.12 12.39 24.16
N TRP A 255 -4.62 13.58 24.48
CA TRP A 255 -3.22 13.98 24.23
C TRP A 255 -2.18 13.02 24.82
N TRP A 256 -2.50 12.35 25.93
CA TRP A 256 -1.62 11.36 26.54
C TRP A 256 -1.33 10.17 25.62
N VAL A 257 -2.21 9.85 24.65
CA VAL A 257 -1.98 8.76 23.69
C VAL A 257 -0.77 9.05 22.79
N LEU A 258 -0.44 10.33 22.56
CA LEU A 258 0.79 10.71 21.85
C LEU A 258 2.05 10.24 22.61
N LEU A 259 2.00 10.10 23.93
CA LEU A 259 3.11 9.55 24.71
C LEU A 259 3.36 8.08 24.38
N LEU A 260 2.33 7.30 24.01
CA LEU A 260 2.51 5.92 23.56
C LEU A 260 3.28 5.86 22.24
N PHE A 261 2.96 6.76 21.31
CA PHE A 261 3.73 6.89 20.06
C PHE A 261 5.18 7.27 20.34
N VAL A 262 5.42 8.28 21.18
CA VAL A 262 6.77 8.71 21.55
C VAL A 262 7.55 7.56 22.21
N ALA A 263 6.93 6.84 23.15
CA ALA A 263 7.53 5.68 23.80
C ALA A 263 7.84 4.55 22.79
N GLY A 264 6.91 4.26 21.88
CA GLY A 264 7.08 3.27 20.82
C GLY A 264 8.24 3.62 19.88
N VAL A 265 8.29 4.86 19.38
CA VAL A 265 9.37 5.38 18.52
C VAL A 265 10.71 5.36 19.26
N ALA A 266 10.75 5.77 20.54
CA ALA A 266 11.98 5.77 21.32
C ALA A 266 12.50 4.35 21.57
N ALA A 267 11.63 3.42 21.97
CA ALA A 267 11.98 2.03 22.23
C ALA A 267 12.45 1.32 20.94
N GLN A 268 11.70 1.48 19.85
CA GLN A 268 12.05 0.88 18.56
C GLN A 268 13.31 1.52 17.96
N GLY A 269 13.46 2.83 18.08
CA GLY A 269 14.65 3.55 17.67
C GLY A 269 15.89 3.09 18.43
N ALA A 270 15.80 2.96 19.76
CA ALA A 270 16.88 2.43 20.59
C ALA A 270 17.26 0.99 20.18
N ALA A 271 16.28 0.13 19.92
CA ALA A 271 16.52 -1.21 19.38
C ALA A 271 17.22 -1.17 18.01
N ALA A 272 16.76 -0.32 17.08
CA ALA A 272 17.36 -0.17 15.77
C ALA A 272 18.82 0.31 15.85
N TYR A 273 19.13 1.32 16.68
CA TYR A 273 20.49 1.79 16.88
C TYR A 273 21.37 0.76 17.60
N GLY A 274 20.81 0.00 18.54
CA GLY A 274 21.51 -1.10 19.22
C GLY A 274 21.89 -2.21 18.25
N LEU A 275 20.98 -2.59 17.36
CA LEU A 275 21.21 -3.58 16.30
C LEU A 275 22.23 -3.06 15.27
N ALA A 276 22.05 -1.84 14.76
CA ALA A 276 22.96 -1.23 13.79
C ALA A 276 24.39 -1.05 14.32
N GLY A 277 24.55 -0.83 15.63
CA GLY A 277 25.84 -0.74 16.29
C GLY A 277 26.57 -2.09 16.46
N ARG A 278 25.86 -3.21 16.32
CA ARG A 278 26.42 -4.56 16.44
C ARG A 278 26.57 -5.28 15.10
N ARG A 279 25.83 -4.83 14.06
CA ARG A 279 25.82 -5.42 12.72
C ARG A 279 26.82 -4.76 11.79
N ASP A 280 27.69 -5.54 11.16
CA ASP A 280 28.59 -5.03 10.12
C ASP A 280 27.84 -4.70 8.83
N ILE A 281 28.41 -3.79 8.02
CA ILE A 281 27.80 -3.38 6.76
C ILE A 281 27.67 -4.59 5.84
N GLY A 282 26.55 -4.67 5.10
CA GLY A 282 26.25 -5.81 4.22
C GLY A 282 25.63 -7.01 4.94
N MET A 283 26.00 -7.27 6.19
CA MET A 283 25.51 -8.39 7.00
C MET A 283 24.06 -8.19 7.49
N SER A 284 23.44 -9.23 8.05
CA SER A 284 22.15 -9.17 8.74
C SER A 284 22.11 -10.11 9.94
N PHE A 285 21.15 -9.90 10.86
CA PHE A 285 20.96 -10.81 11.99
C PHE A 285 20.18 -12.09 11.65
N LEU A 286 19.39 -12.09 10.57
CA LEU A 286 18.74 -13.30 10.07
C LEU A 286 19.59 -13.90 8.95
N PRO A 287 20.22 -15.07 9.16
CA PRO A 287 21.16 -15.61 8.20
C PRO A 287 20.50 -15.85 6.84
N SER A 288 21.13 -15.32 5.79
CA SER A 288 20.83 -15.73 4.43
C SER A 288 21.16 -17.20 4.27
N ARG A 289 20.13 -18.03 4.04
CA ARG A 289 20.33 -19.45 3.78
C ARG A 289 21.18 -19.59 2.50
N PRO A 290 22.30 -20.33 2.51
CA PRO A 290 23.18 -20.48 1.34
C PRO A 290 22.47 -21.07 0.10
N GLY A 291 21.25 -21.58 0.28
CA GLY A 291 20.55 -22.34 -0.73
C GLY A 291 21.05 -23.80 -0.74
N PRO A 292 20.36 -24.68 -1.47
CA PRO A 292 20.83 -26.05 -1.67
C PRO A 292 22.15 -26.06 -2.45
N ALA A 293 23.04 -27.00 -2.10
CA ALA A 293 24.35 -27.17 -2.76
C ALA A 293 24.23 -27.41 -4.28
N SER A 294 23.12 -28.01 -4.71
CA SER A 294 22.72 -28.09 -6.11
C SER A 294 21.45 -27.24 -6.37
N GLY A 295 21.55 -26.33 -7.33
CA GLY A 295 20.42 -25.51 -7.75
C GLY A 295 19.38 -26.33 -8.52
N ARG A 296 18.10 -26.21 -8.14
CA ARG A 296 16.97 -26.84 -8.88
C ARG A 296 16.35 -25.90 -9.94
N LEU A 297 16.96 -24.75 -10.19
CA LEU A 297 16.46 -23.74 -11.14
C LEU A 297 16.96 -24.05 -12.55
N GLY A 298 16.34 -25.02 -13.21
CA GLY A 298 16.73 -25.46 -14.55
C GLY A 298 16.15 -24.63 -15.70
N THR A 299 15.25 -23.67 -15.44
CA THR A 299 14.59 -22.88 -16.50
C THR A 299 14.42 -21.42 -16.12
N ALA A 300 14.35 -20.55 -17.14
CA ALA A 300 14.04 -19.13 -16.96
C ALA A 300 12.68 -18.90 -16.29
N GLY A 301 11.69 -19.76 -16.54
CA GLY A 301 10.39 -19.73 -15.86
C GLY A 301 10.49 -20.08 -14.36
N ALA A 302 11.32 -21.06 -14.00
CA ALA A 302 11.55 -21.39 -12.59
C ALA A 302 12.25 -20.24 -11.85
N LEU A 303 13.20 -19.57 -12.50
CA LEU A 303 13.83 -18.35 -11.97
C LEU A 303 12.79 -17.24 -11.80
N ALA A 304 11.97 -16.96 -12.82
CA ALA A 304 10.91 -15.97 -12.76
C ALA A 304 9.93 -16.26 -11.60
N TRP A 305 9.56 -17.53 -11.37
CA TRP A 305 8.70 -17.93 -10.26
C TRP A 305 9.35 -17.66 -8.92
N ARG A 306 10.61 -18.08 -8.72
CA ARG A 306 11.36 -17.83 -7.48
C ARG A 306 11.42 -16.33 -7.16
N LEU A 307 11.57 -15.52 -8.20
CA LEU A 307 11.70 -14.07 -8.15
C LEU A 307 10.37 -13.34 -7.88
N GLN A 308 9.22 -13.94 -8.25
CA GLN A 308 7.90 -13.33 -8.13
C GLN A 308 7.00 -13.95 -7.06
N ARG A 309 7.27 -15.18 -6.60
CA ARG A 309 6.40 -15.93 -5.68
C ARG A 309 6.02 -15.15 -4.42
N GLY A 310 6.95 -14.37 -3.85
CA GLY A 310 6.66 -13.56 -2.67
C GLY A 310 5.63 -12.47 -2.93
N SER A 311 5.68 -11.86 -4.11
CA SER A 311 4.67 -10.89 -4.54
C SER A 311 3.34 -11.59 -4.83
N VAL A 312 3.35 -12.71 -5.56
CA VAL A 312 2.14 -13.51 -5.84
C VAL A 312 1.45 -13.88 -4.52
N PHE A 313 2.16 -14.47 -3.55
CA PHE A 313 1.58 -14.85 -2.26
C PHE A 313 1.06 -13.65 -1.47
N GLY A 314 1.80 -12.53 -1.45
CA GLY A 314 1.36 -11.31 -0.77
C GLY A 314 0.06 -10.75 -1.34
N TRP A 315 -0.04 -10.64 -2.67
CA TRP A 315 -1.25 -10.17 -3.34
C TRP A 315 -2.40 -11.18 -3.21
N SER A 316 -2.13 -12.48 -3.33
CA SER A 316 -3.10 -13.56 -3.10
C SER A 316 -3.73 -13.49 -1.71
N ALA A 317 -2.90 -13.35 -0.66
CA ALA A 317 -3.39 -13.22 0.71
C ALA A 317 -4.19 -11.92 0.89
N GLY A 318 -3.70 -10.80 0.36
CA GLY A 318 -4.40 -9.51 0.40
C GLY A 318 -5.78 -9.56 -0.26
N PHE A 319 -5.88 -10.15 -1.45
CA PHE A 319 -7.15 -10.30 -2.17
C PHE A 319 -8.12 -11.23 -1.46
N LEU A 320 -7.63 -12.34 -0.90
CA LEU A 320 -8.47 -13.26 -0.12
C LEU A 320 -9.06 -12.54 1.10
N VAL A 321 -8.23 -11.85 1.88
CA VAL A 321 -8.66 -11.11 3.08
C VAL A 321 -9.60 -9.97 2.72
N ALA A 322 -9.26 -9.17 1.69
CA ALA A 322 -10.12 -8.08 1.21
C ALA A 322 -11.48 -8.61 0.72
N GLY A 323 -11.47 -9.71 -0.02
CA GLY A 323 -12.69 -10.41 -0.43
C GLY A 323 -13.55 -10.80 0.77
N ILE A 324 -12.98 -11.49 1.78
CA ILE A 324 -13.72 -11.89 2.99
C ILE A 324 -14.32 -10.68 3.70
N ALA A 325 -13.53 -9.61 3.88
CA ALA A 325 -14.00 -8.39 4.52
C ALA A 325 -15.14 -7.71 3.73
N PHE A 326 -14.98 -7.58 2.41
CA PHE A 326 -15.98 -6.99 1.52
C PHE A 326 -17.26 -7.84 1.45
N GLY A 327 -17.11 -9.16 1.49
CA GLY A 327 -18.23 -10.10 1.49
C GLY A 327 -19.05 -9.94 2.77
N GLY A 328 -18.39 -9.90 3.92
CA GLY A 328 -19.04 -9.70 5.22
C GLY A 328 -19.79 -8.37 5.32
N MET A 329 -19.24 -7.30 4.72
CA MET A 329 -19.91 -5.99 4.64
C MET A 329 -21.22 -6.01 3.86
N THR A 330 -21.42 -6.98 2.97
CA THR A 330 -22.63 -7.05 2.13
C THR A 330 -23.90 -7.22 2.98
N GLN A 331 -23.81 -7.94 4.10
CA GLN A 331 -24.93 -8.08 5.05
C GLN A 331 -25.19 -6.76 5.82
N GLY A 332 -24.12 -6.09 6.28
CA GLY A 332 -24.25 -4.79 6.95
C GLY A 332 -24.81 -3.69 6.03
N ALA A 333 -24.57 -3.77 4.72
CA ALA A 333 -25.13 -2.84 3.74
C ALA A 333 -26.64 -3.02 3.56
N THR A 334 -27.16 -4.26 3.66
CA THR A 334 -28.61 -4.50 3.62
C THR A 334 -29.32 -4.03 4.88
N ASP A 335 -28.66 -4.08 6.03
CA ASP A 335 -29.22 -3.67 7.31
C ASP A 335 -29.36 -2.14 7.43
N LEU A 336 -28.34 -1.38 6.98
CA LEU A 336 -28.36 0.09 6.92
C LEU A 336 -29.50 0.67 6.08
N VAL A 337 -30.02 -0.12 5.15
CA VAL A 337 -31.00 0.30 4.15
C VAL A 337 -32.43 -0.05 4.58
N GLY A 338 -32.60 -1.01 5.50
CA GLY A 338 -33.91 -1.53 5.91
C GLY A 338 -34.81 -0.56 6.66
N ASP A 339 -34.24 0.44 7.35
CA ASP A 339 -34.98 1.30 8.28
C ASP A 339 -35.62 2.55 7.65
N ASN A 340 -35.27 2.91 6.41
CA ASN A 340 -35.84 4.08 5.73
C ASN A 340 -36.94 3.68 4.74
N ARG A 341 -38.21 3.98 5.07
CA ARG A 341 -39.40 3.66 4.25
C ARG A 341 -39.29 4.13 2.80
N LYS A 342 -38.67 5.30 2.56
CA LYS A 342 -38.53 5.86 1.20
C LYS A 342 -37.48 5.12 0.37
N THR A 343 -36.43 4.63 1.03
CA THR A 343 -35.38 3.81 0.40
C THR A 343 -35.92 2.41 0.10
N ARG A 344 -36.75 1.86 0.99
CA ARG A 344 -37.41 0.57 0.80
C ARG A 344 -38.32 0.52 -0.43
N ASP A 345 -39.15 1.55 -0.66
CA ASP A 345 -40.01 1.64 -1.85
C ASP A 345 -39.20 1.74 -3.16
N ILE A 346 -38.07 2.44 -3.15
CA ILE A 346 -37.18 2.54 -4.32
C ILE A 346 -36.51 1.18 -4.58
N ILE A 347 -36.15 0.45 -3.54
CA ILE A 347 -35.50 -0.87 -3.62
C ILE A 347 -36.47 -1.93 -4.09
N GLU A 348 -37.71 -1.93 -3.58
CA GLU A 348 -38.75 -2.83 -4.05
C GLU A 348 -39.04 -2.62 -5.54
N ARG A 349 -39.05 -1.36 -6.02
CA ARG A 349 -39.19 -1.03 -7.45
C ARG A 349 -37.99 -1.43 -8.31
N MET A 350 -36.79 -1.55 -7.74
CA MET A 350 -35.57 -1.99 -8.43
C MET A 350 -35.32 -3.50 -8.33
N GLY A 351 -36.29 -4.29 -7.87
CA GLY A 351 -36.17 -5.76 -7.78
C GLY A 351 -35.80 -6.31 -6.40
N GLY A 352 -36.05 -5.55 -5.32
CA GLY A 352 -35.92 -6.01 -3.93
C GLY A 352 -34.49 -6.02 -3.38
N GLN A 353 -34.29 -6.66 -2.22
CA GLN A 353 -32.99 -6.73 -1.51
C GLN A 353 -31.85 -7.33 -2.37
N SER A 354 -32.18 -8.21 -3.31
CA SER A 354 -31.25 -8.77 -4.29
C SER A 354 -30.61 -7.69 -5.16
N GLY A 355 -31.38 -6.71 -5.66
CA GLY A 355 -30.86 -5.66 -6.55
C GLY A 355 -29.80 -4.77 -5.89
N VAL A 356 -30.01 -4.38 -4.63
CA VAL A 356 -29.03 -3.59 -3.85
C VAL A 356 -27.79 -4.42 -3.54
N THR A 357 -28.00 -5.67 -3.14
CA THR A 357 -26.91 -6.60 -2.81
C THR A 357 -26.03 -6.84 -4.04
N ASP A 358 -26.65 -7.10 -5.19
CA ASP A 358 -25.93 -7.39 -6.43
C ASP A 358 -25.22 -6.14 -6.98
N ALA A 359 -25.79 -4.95 -6.81
CA ALA A 359 -25.14 -3.69 -7.15
C ALA A 359 -23.92 -3.42 -6.25
N PHE A 360 -24.04 -3.68 -4.94
CA PHE A 360 -22.93 -3.58 -4.00
C PHE A 360 -21.81 -4.57 -4.35
N LEU A 361 -22.16 -5.84 -4.58
CA LEU A 361 -21.21 -6.88 -4.99
C LEU A 361 -20.53 -6.53 -6.32
N ALA A 362 -21.28 -6.06 -7.32
CA ALA A 362 -20.73 -5.63 -8.60
C ALA A 362 -19.70 -4.50 -8.43
N THR A 363 -19.97 -3.56 -7.52
CA THR A 363 -19.05 -2.47 -7.17
C THR A 363 -17.78 -2.99 -6.51
N MET A 364 -17.90 -3.91 -5.55
CA MET A 364 -16.76 -4.53 -4.88
C MET A 364 -15.90 -5.37 -5.85
N VAL A 365 -16.55 -6.13 -6.74
CA VAL A 365 -15.89 -6.89 -7.81
C VAL A 365 -15.12 -5.96 -8.76
N GLY A 366 -15.74 -4.87 -9.19
CA GLY A 366 -15.07 -3.85 -10.01
C GLY A 366 -13.87 -3.23 -9.30
N MET A 367 -13.99 -2.93 -8.00
CA MET A 367 -12.90 -2.41 -7.17
C MET A 367 -11.73 -3.39 -7.10
N LEU A 368 -12.00 -4.68 -6.83
CA LEU A 368 -10.98 -5.73 -6.82
C LEU A 368 -10.29 -5.84 -8.19
N GLY A 369 -11.06 -5.78 -9.28
CA GLY A 369 -10.53 -5.81 -10.65
C GLY A 369 -9.58 -4.64 -10.94
N MET A 370 -9.98 -3.42 -10.56
CA MET A 370 -9.16 -2.21 -10.68
C MET A 370 -7.87 -2.30 -9.87
N VAL A 371 -7.93 -2.79 -8.63
CA VAL A 371 -6.74 -3.01 -7.79
C VAL A 371 -5.83 -4.10 -8.37
N ALA A 372 -6.39 -5.15 -8.97
CA ALA A 372 -5.63 -6.23 -9.62
C ALA A 372 -4.86 -5.76 -10.87
N ALA A 373 -5.30 -4.67 -11.51
CA ALA A 373 -4.54 -4.03 -12.58
C ALA A 373 -3.17 -3.50 -12.11
N LEU A 374 -3.06 -3.08 -10.84
CA LEU A 374 -1.78 -2.65 -10.26
C LEU A 374 -0.80 -3.82 -10.11
N TYR A 375 -1.32 -5.01 -9.75
CA TYR A 375 -0.53 -6.23 -9.67
C TYR A 375 0.07 -6.61 -11.02
N ILE A 376 -0.76 -6.67 -12.08
CA ILE A 376 -0.27 -7.12 -13.39
C ILE A 376 0.76 -6.14 -13.96
N VAL A 377 0.59 -4.82 -13.78
CA VAL A 377 1.59 -3.83 -14.18
C VAL A 377 2.90 -4.02 -13.41
N ALA A 378 2.84 -4.13 -12.08
CA ALA A 378 4.03 -4.35 -11.27
C ALA A 378 4.77 -5.65 -11.64
N SER A 379 4.02 -6.71 -11.94
CA SER A 379 4.55 -8.01 -12.33
C SER A 379 5.20 -7.98 -13.72
N VAL A 380 4.58 -7.34 -14.71
CA VAL A 380 5.14 -7.18 -16.06
C VAL A 380 6.39 -6.30 -16.03
N LEU A 381 6.37 -5.17 -15.33
CA LEU A 381 7.52 -4.25 -15.23
C LEU A 381 8.72 -4.87 -14.51
N ARG A 382 8.56 -6.03 -13.88
CA ARG A 382 9.70 -6.80 -13.37
C ARG A 382 10.68 -7.17 -14.48
N LEU A 383 10.22 -7.38 -15.72
CA LEU A 383 11.10 -7.58 -16.88
C LEU A 383 12.01 -6.36 -17.13
N SER A 384 11.43 -5.16 -17.12
CA SER A 384 12.18 -3.90 -17.21
C SER A 384 13.16 -3.73 -16.05
N GLY A 385 12.77 -4.13 -14.83
CA GLY A 385 13.65 -4.13 -13.67
C GLY A 385 14.85 -5.08 -13.81
N GLU A 386 14.67 -6.27 -14.40
CA GLU A 386 15.79 -7.20 -14.65
C GLU A 386 16.73 -6.68 -15.75
N GLU A 387 16.21 -6.02 -16.78
CA GLU A 387 17.00 -5.41 -17.87
C GLU A 387 17.79 -4.19 -17.37
N THR A 388 17.13 -3.23 -16.71
CA THR A 388 17.77 -2.02 -16.17
C THR A 388 18.76 -2.28 -15.04
N SER A 389 18.64 -3.41 -14.34
CA SER A 389 19.60 -3.83 -13.31
C SER A 389 20.73 -4.73 -13.87
N GLN A 390 20.83 -4.88 -15.19
CA GLN A 390 21.81 -5.75 -15.87
C GLN A 390 21.76 -7.22 -15.44
N ARG A 391 20.65 -7.68 -14.83
CA ARG A 391 20.46 -9.09 -14.43
C ARG A 391 19.93 -9.94 -15.57
N ALA A 392 19.31 -9.33 -16.58
CA ALA A 392 18.85 -10.03 -17.77
C ALA A 392 20.01 -10.49 -18.67
N GLU A 393 21.11 -9.71 -18.76
CA GLU A 393 22.22 -9.99 -19.67
C GLU A 393 22.91 -11.34 -19.38
N PRO A 394 23.29 -11.70 -18.13
CA PRO A 394 23.90 -13.00 -17.84
C PRO A 394 22.99 -14.19 -18.17
N VAL A 395 21.67 -14.03 -18.00
CA VAL A 395 20.70 -15.09 -18.30
C VAL A 395 20.53 -15.28 -19.80
N LEU A 396 20.50 -14.18 -20.56
CA LEU A 396 20.32 -14.20 -22.02
C LEU A 396 21.63 -14.49 -22.78
N ALA A 397 22.78 -14.39 -22.12
CA ALA A 397 24.06 -14.89 -22.62
C ALA A 397 24.14 -16.44 -22.61
N ALA A 398 23.34 -17.11 -21.78
CA ALA A 398 23.19 -18.56 -21.81
C ALA A 398 22.25 -19.00 -22.95
N ALA A 399 22.00 -20.32 -23.08
CA ALA A 399 21.09 -20.88 -24.09
C ALA A 399 19.59 -20.63 -23.79
N VAL A 400 19.21 -19.39 -23.47
CA VAL A 400 17.84 -18.95 -23.17
C VAL A 400 17.42 -17.87 -24.16
N GLY A 401 16.47 -18.18 -25.03
CA GLY A 401 15.88 -17.19 -25.93
C GLY A 401 15.07 -16.12 -25.18
N ARG A 402 15.09 -14.89 -25.71
CA ARG A 402 14.39 -13.72 -25.14
C ARG A 402 12.90 -13.94 -24.89
N LEU A 403 12.22 -14.58 -25.84
CA LEU A 403 10.80 -14.91 -25.72
C LEU A 403 10.54 -15.95 -24.61
N ARG A 404 11.42 -16.93 -24.44
CA ARG A 404 11.30 -17.94 -23.39
C ARG A 404 11.52 -17.31 -22.00
N TRP A 405 12.46 -16.39 -21.90
CA TRP A 405 12.68 -15.60 -20.69
C TRP A 405 11.44 -14.73 -20.36
N ALA A 406 10.96 -13.96 -21.33
CA ALA A 406 9.77 -13.13 -21.16
C ALA A 406 8.52 -13.93 -20.81
N ALA A 407 8.26 -15.03 -21.54
CA ALA A 407 7.12 -15.91 -21.29
C ALA A 407 7.10 -16.45 -19.86
N GLY A 408 8.27 -16.76 -19.27
CA GLY A 408 8.37 -17.17 -17.87
C GLY A 408 7.85 -16.12 -16.89
N HIS A 409 8.17 -14.84 -17.12
CA HIS A 409 7.65 -13.74 -16.31
C HIS A 409 6.17 -13.45 -16.60
N LEU A 410 5.76 -13.46 -17.87
CA LEU A 410 4.38 -13.17 -18.27
C LEU A 410 3.40 -14.26 -17.81
N ALA A 411 3.79 -15.53 -17.82
CA ALA A 411 2.97 -16.61 -17.26
C ALA A 411 2.61 -16.35 -15.79
N ILE A 412 3.55 -15.80 -15.02
CA ILE A 412 3.31 -15.44 -13.62
C ILE A 412 2.49 -14.17 -13.50
N ALA A 413 2.68 -13.18 -14.38
CA ALA A 413 1.91 -11.94 -14.36
C ALA A 413 0.43 -12.18 -14.67
N PHE A 414 0.14 -12.86 -15.78
CA PHE A 414 -1.24 -13.12 -16.23
C PHE A 414 -1.91 -14.22 -15.39
N GLY A 415 -1.18 -15.30 -15.10
CA GLY A 415 -1.67 -16.39 -14.24
C GLY A 415 -1.82 -15.98 -12.77
N GLY A 416 -0.91 -15.14 -12.28
CA GLY A 416 -1.02 -14.53 -10.95
C GLY A 416 -2.23 -13.60 -10.84
N ALA A 417 -2.52 -12.80 -11.89
CA ALA A 417 -3.71 -11.96 -11.92
C ALA A 417 -5.00 -12.81 -11.88
N ALA A 418 -5.02 -13.94 -12.59
CA ALA A 418 -6.11 -14.91 -12.51
C ALA A 418 -6.25 -15.49 -11.10
N LEU A 419 -5.13 -15.92 -10.49
CA LEU A 419 -5.12 -16.48 -9.14
C LEU A 419 -5.64 -15.50 -8.09
N ILE A 420 -5.21 -14.23 -8.12
CA ILE A 420 -5.68 -13.24 -7.13
C ILE A 420 -7.15 -12.91 -7.31
N MET A 421 -7.67 -12.87 -8.55
CA MET A 421 -9.11 -12.65 -8.78
C MET A 421 -9.95 -13.86 -8.38
N VAL A 422 -9.45 -15.08 -8.57
CA VAL A 422 -10.05 -16.29 -8.00
C VAL A 422 -10.11 -16.14 -6.49
N LEU A 423 -8.98 -15.91 -5.81
CA LEU A 423 -8.95 -15.79 -4.36
C LEU A 423 -9.79 -14.63 -3.82
N GLY A 424 -9.83 -13.50 -4.53
CA GLY A 424 -10.71 -12.37 -4.20
C GLY A 424 -12.19 -12.74 -4.32
N GLY A 425 -12.59 -13.45 -5.38
CA GLY A 425 -13.95 -13.95 -5.55
C GLY A 425 -14.32 -15.03 -4.55
N LEU A 426 -13.42 -15.97 -4.25
CA LEU A 426 -13.60 -16.97 -3.20
C LEU A 426 -13.76 -16.26 -1.84
N GLY A 427 -12.91 -15.28 -1.54
CA GLY A 427 -13.02 -14.48 -0.32
C GLY A 427 -14.35 -13.74 -0.23
N LEU A 428 -14.76 -13.06 -1.31
CA LEU A 428 -16.03 -12.33 -1.38
C LEU A 428 -17.23 -13.26 -1.18
N GLY A 429 -17.21 -14.43 -1.81
CA GLY A 429 -18.21 -15.47 -1.63
C GLY A 429 -18.24 -16.06 -0.21
N ILE A 430 -17.07 -16.30 0.41
CA ILE A 430 -16.96 -16.76 1.81
C ILE A 430 -17.54 -15.71 2.76
N GLY A 431 -17.14 -14.44 2.60
CA GLY A 431 -17.62 -13.35 3.46
C GLY A 431 -19.12 -13.10 3.30
N TYR A 432 -19.65 -13.22 2.08
CA TYR A 432 -21.08 -13.03 1.81
C TYR A 432 -21.94 -14.22 2.26
N GLY A 433 -21.37 -15.43 2.22
CA GLY A 433 -22.00 -16.67 2.69
C GLY A 433 -23.01 -17.32 1.73
N ARG A 434 -23.24 -16.72 0.54
CA ARG A 434 -24.18 -17.23 -0.48
C ARG A 434 -23.75 -16.84 -1.90
N ASN A 435 -24.44 -17.35 -2.93
CA ASN A 435 -24.24 -17.03 -4.35
C ASN A 435 -22.78 -17.07 -4.83
N PHE A 436 -22.05 -18.11 -4.41
CA PHE A 436 -20.62 -18.26 -4.68
C PHE A 436 -20.26 -18.28 -6.16
N GLY A 437 -21.02 -19.03 -6.97
CA GLY A 437 -20.78 -19.19 -8.40
C GLY A 437 -20.88 -17.86 -9.17
N PRO A 438 -22.01 -17.13 -9.08
CA PRO A 438 -22.16 -15.82 -9.72
C PRO A 438 -21.10 -14.80 -9.29
N VAL A 439 -20.75 -14.75 -8.01
CA VAL A 439 -19.72 -13.84 -7.49
C VAL A 439 -18.34 -14.16 -8.04
N LEU A 440 -17.96 -15.45 -8.04
CA LEU A 440 -16.68 -15.88 -8.63
C LEU A 440 -16.64 -15.61 -10.14
N GLY A 441 -17.74 -15.88 -10.85
CA GLY A 441 -17.90 -15.56 -12.26
C GLY A 441 -17.69 -14.07 -12.55
N ALA A 442 -18.31 -13.20 -11.75
CA ALA A 442 -18.16 -11.75 -11.85
C ALA A 442 -16.70 -11.29 -11.61
N CYS A 443 -15.98 -11.90 -10.65
CA CYS A 443 -14.56 -11.64 -10.45
C CYS A 443 -13.71 -12.07 -11.67
N LEU A 444 -14.03 -13.21 -12.27
CA LEU A 444 -13.29 -13.72 -13.43
C LEU A 444 -13.51 -12.88 -14.69
N THR A 445 -14.69 -12.27 -14.88
CA THR A 445 -14.92 -11.38 -16.03
C THR A 445 -14.03 -10.13 -15.98
N GLN A 446 -13.59 -9.69 -14.80
CA GLN A 446 -12.65 -8.58 -14.66
C GLN A 446 -11.28 -8.88 -15.28
N LEU A 447 -10.91 -10.15 -15.46
CA LEU A 447 -9.61 -10.54 -16.04
C LEU A 447 -9.41 -9.98 -17.44
N ALA A 448 -10.47 -9.85 -18.23
CA ALA A 448 -10.37 -9.30 -19.58
C ALA A 448 -9.83 -7.86 -19.56
N ALA A 449 -10.33 -7.00 -18.66
CA ALA A 449 -9.83 -5.63 -18.51
C ALA A 449 -8.41 -5.59 -17.91
N ILE A 450 -8.15 -6.43 -16.89
CA ILE A 450 -6.83 -6.53 -16.26
C ILE A 450 -5.76 -6.94 -17.29
N TRP A 451 -6.07 -7.91 -18.15
CA TRP A 451 -5.15 -8.40 -19.17
C TRP A 451 -4.93 -7.40 -20.30
N VAL A 452 -5.88 -6.50 -20.60
CA VAL A 452 -5.63 -5.37 -21.52
C VAL A 452 -4.57 -4.44 -20.94
N ILE A 453 -4.69 -4.06 -19.66
CA ILE A 453 -3.69 -3.22 -18.99
C ILE A 453 -2.32 -3.92 -18.92
N GLY A 454 -2.30 -5.22 -18.60
CA GLY A 454 -1.09 -6.03 -18.64
C GLY A 454 -0.48 -6.12 -20.04
N GLY A 455 -1.30 -6.32 -21.07
CA GLY A 455 -0.87 -6.37 -22.47
C GLY A 455 -0.28 -5.04 -22.93
N LEU A 456 -0.86 -3.92 -22.50
CA LEU A 456 -0.30 -2.60 -22.78
C LEU A 456 1.04 -2.38 -22.08
N ALA A 457 1.19 -2.85 -20.83
CA ALA A 457 2.48 -2.84 -20.15
C ALA A 457 3.53 -3.69 -20.90
N VAL A 458 3.13 -4.84 -21.46
CA VAL A 458 4.00 -5.68 -22.31
C VAL A 458 4.35 -4.97 -23.62
N LEU A 459 3.40 -4.28 -24.25
CA LEU A 459 3.64 -3.49 -25.46
C LEU A 459 4.67 -2.39 -25.20
N LEU A 460 4.42 -1.56 -24.17
CA LEU A 460 5.31 -0.48 -23.78
C LEU A 460 6.69 -1.03 -23.42
N PHE A 461 6.72 -2.08 -22.58
CA PHE A 461 7.98 -2.71 -22.23
C PHE A 461 8.73 -3.21 -23.45
N GLY A 462 8.09 -3.92 -24.39
CA GLY A 462 8.74 -4.59 -25.51
C GLY A 462 9.14 -3.68 -26.66
N VAL A 463 8.34 -2.65 -26.97
CA VAL A 463 8.58 -1.72 -28.08
C VAL A 463 9.34 -0.48 -27.63
N PHE A 464 9.01 0.07 -26.45
CA PHE A 464 9.56 1.32 -25.94
C PHE A 464 10.14 1.13 -24.52
N PRO A 465 11.26 0.42 -24.34
CA PRO A 465 11.76 0.01 -23.01
C PRO A 465 11.94 1.18 -22.04
N ARG A 466 12.40 2.34 -22.53
CA ARG A 466 12.58 3.58 -21.74
C ARG A 466 11.25 4.14 -21.23
N ALA A 467 10.15 3.87 -21.92
CA ALA A 467 8.80 4.29 -21.55
C ALA A 467 8.01 3.20 -20.82
N ALA A 468 8.60 2.04 -20.49
CA ALA A 468 7.90 0.95 -19.80
C ALA A 468 7.20 1.43 -18.52
N VAL A 469 7.85 2.32 -17.76
CA VAL A 469 7.29 2.90 -16.52
C VAL A 469 6.00 3.69 -16.76
N ALA A 470 5.75 4.19 -17.98
CA ALA A 470 4.50 4.86 -18.33
C ALA A 470 3.26 3.94 -18.22
N ALA A 471 3.44 2.62 -18.14
CA ALA A 471 2.36 1.69 -17.84
C ALA A 471 1.63 2.03 -16.53
N TRP A 472 2.32 2.62 -15.55
CA TRP A 472 1.68 3.12 -14.32
C TRP A 472 0.74 4.29 -14.57
N ALA A 473 1.10 5.20 -15.49
CA ALA A 473 0.23 6.31 -15.87
C ALA A 473 -1.03 5.79 -16.55
N VAL A 474 -0.89 4.78 -17.43
CA VAL A 474 -2.06 4.19 -18.09
C VAL A 474 -2.98 3.48 -17.09
N ALA A 475 -2.42 2.67 -16.18
CA ALA A 475 -3.22 2.05 -15.12
C ALA A 475 -3.90 3.12 -14.25
N GLY A 476 -3.17 4.15 -13.83
CA GLY A 476 -3.71 5.26 -13.05
C GLY A 476 -4.86 5.96 -13.76
N ILE A 477 -4.72 6.31 -15.03
CA ILE A 477 -5.78 6.94 -15.85
C ILE A 477 -6.99 6.02 -15.97
N ALA A 478 -6.78 4.73 -16.30
CA ALA A 478 -7.87 3.77 -16.44
C ALA A 478 -8.66 3.58 -15.14
N LEU A 479 -7.97 3.56 -14.00
CA LEU A 479 -8.57 3.47 -12.66
C LEU A 479 -9.31 4.75 -12.30
N LEU A 480 -8.72 5.92 -12.55
CA LEU A 480 -9.37 7.22 -12.29
C LEU A 480 -10.65 7.34 -13.12
N ILE A 481 -10.61 7.04 -14.42
CA ILE A 481 -11.79 7.08 -15.28
C ILE A 481 -12.83 6.05 -14.79
N GLY A 482 -12.41 4.84 -14.45
CA GLY A 482 -13.33 3.78 -14.01
C GLY A 482 -14.04 4.09 -12.70
N TRP A 483 -13.34 4.69 -11.73
CA TRP A 483 -13.86 4.95 -10.39
C TRP A 483 -14.54 6.32 -10.26
N ILE A 484 -13.89 7.35 -10.80
CA ILE A 484 -14.27 8.76 -10.62
C ILE A 484 -15.09 9.27 -11.80
N GLY A 485 -14.85 8.74 -13.00
CA GLY A 485 -15.51 9.21 -14.22
C GLY A 485 -17.04 9.25 -14.16
N PRO A 486 -17.73 8.21 -13.62
CA PRO A 486 -19.18 8.26 -13.46
C PRO A 486 -19.64 9.35 -12.49
N ALA A 487 -18.87 9.63 -11.43
CA ALA A 487 -19.21 10.63 -10.42
C ALA A 487 -19.05 12.07 -10.94
N PHE A 488 -18.21 12.29 -11.96
CA PHE A 488 -18.02 13.58 -12.63
C PHE A 488 -18.78 13.69 -13.95
N GLU A 489 -19.64 12.71 -14.26
CA GLU A 489 -20.43 12.65 -15.50
C GLU A 489 -19.57 12.87 -16.76
N LEU A 490 -18.38 12.24 -16.81
CA LEU A 490 -17.45 12.45 -17.93
C LEU A 490 -18.07 12.02 -19.27
N PRO A 491 -17.71 12.69 -20.38
CA PRO A 491 -18.20 12.32 -21.70
C PRO A 491 -17.92 10.84 -22.04
N GLN A 492 -18.88 10.18 -22.68
CA GLN A 492 -18.78 8.75 -23.02
C GLN A 492 -17.48 8.36 -23.76
N PRO A 493 -16.93 9.17 -24.69
CA PRO A 493 -15.64 8.86 -25.32
C PRO A 493 -14.48 8.73 -24.32
N VAL A 494 -14.49 9.53 -23.25
CA VAL A 494 -13.49 9.47 -22.18
C VAL A 494 -13.72 8.23 -21.32
N MET A 495 -14.96 7.93 -20.97
CA MET A 495 -15.34 6.72 -20.24
C MET A 495 -14.93 5.44 -20.98
N ASN A 496 -15.04 5.43 -22.31
CA ASN A 496 -14.68 4.31 -23.16
C ASN A 496 -13.17 4.02 -23.20
N LEU A 497 -12.31 4.92 -22.70
CA LEU A 497 -10.87 4.66 -22.59
C LEU A 497 -10.54 3.63 -21.50
N SER A 498 -11.38 3.52 -20.47
CA SER A 498 -11.16 2.53 -19.42
C SER A 498 -11.68 1.16 -19.86
N PRO A 499 -10.84 0.10 -19.88
CA PRO A 499 -11.31 -1.24 -20.26
C PRO A 499 -12.35 -1.78 -19.27
N PHE A 500 -12.35 -1.30 -18.03
CA PHE A 500 -13.33 -1.68 -17.00
C PHE A 500 -14.75 -1.19 -17.31
N GLY A 501 -14.90 -0.11 -18.08
CA GLY A 501 -16.21 0.44 -18.45
C GLY A 501 -17.00 -0.43 -19.43
N HIS A 502 -16.32 -1.34 -20.15
CA HIS A 502 -16.93 -2.21 -21.17
C HIS A 502 -17.42 -3.55 -20.61
N LEU A 503 -17.08 -3.88 -19.36
CA LEU A 503 -17.44 -5.16 -18.76
C LEU A 503 -18.89 -5.17 -18.26
N PRO A 504 -19.59 -6.31 -18.33
CA PRO A 504 -20.92 -6.44 -17.75
C PRO A 504 -20.88 -6.27 -16.23
N LYS A 505 -21.91 -5.62 -15.68
CA LYS A 505 -22.05 -5.36 -14.23
C LYS A 505 -22.60 -6.59 -13.50
N LEU A 506 -21.80 -7.63 -13.38
CA LEU A 506 -22.17 -8.88 -12.66
C LEU A 506 -21.92 -8.76 -11.14
N PRO A 507 -22.68 -9.47 -10.28
CA PRO A 507 -23.69 -10.49 -10.60
C PRO A 507 -25.11 -9.96 -10.94
N GLY A 508 -25.38 -8.66 -10.80
CA GLY A 508 -26.74 -8.10 -10.97
C GLY A 508 -27.20 -7.79 -12.40
N GLY A 509 -26.28 -7.77 -13.37
CA GLY A 509 -26.57 -7.56 -14.78
C GLY A 509 -26.52 -8.86 -15.60
N GLU A 510 -26.92 -8.78 -16.87
CA GLU A 510 -26.82 -9.91 -17.79
C GLU A 510 -25.39 -10.06 -18.34
N MET A 511 -24.99 -11.31 -18.58
CA MET A 511 -23.68 -11.61 -19.14
C MET A 511 -23.61 -11.22 -20.62
N ALA A 512 -22.72 -10.29 -20.96
CA ALA A 512 -22.41 -9.91 -22.33
C ALA A 512 -21.03 -10.46 -22.74
N TRP A 513 -21.02 -11.52 -23.54
CA TRP A 513 -19.78 -12.12 -24.06
C TRP A 513 -19.01 -11.25 -25.08
N PRO A 514 -19.65 -10.51 -26.00
CA PRO A 514 -18.91 -9.79 -27.04
C PRO A 514 -17.89 -8.76 -26.50
N PRO A 515 -18.21 -7.91 -25.50
CA PRO A 515 -17.22 -6.99 -24.92
C PRO A 515 -16.06 -7.72 -24.24
N VAL A 516 -16.35 -8.81 -23.52
CA VAL A 516 -15.33 -9.62 -22.82
C VAL A 516 -14.36 -10.25 -23.82
N LEU A 517 -14.88 -10.87 -24.88
CA LEU A 517 -14.07 -11.50 -25.93
C LEU A 517 -13.25 -10.46 -26.71
N THR A 518 -13.81 -9.27 -26.95
CA THR A 518 -13.11 -8.16 -27.62
C THR A 518 -11.92 -7.68 -26.79
N LEU A 519 -12.09 -7.48 -25.47
CA LEU A 519 -11.00 -7.10 -24.58
C LEU A 519 -9.91 -8.19 -24.52
N LEU A 520 -10.29 -9.46 -24.48
CA LEU A 520 -9.32 -10.57 -24.52
C LEU A 520 -8.53 -10.59 -25.83
N ALA A 521 -9.19 -10.35 -26.97
CA ALA A 521 -8.52 -10.25 -28.26
C ALA A 521 -7.54 -9.07 -28.30
N ILE A 522 -7.96 -7.89 -27.79
CA ILE A 522 -7.07 -6.72 -27.66
C ILE A 522 -5.86 -7.05 -26.79
N ALA A 523 -6.06 -7.67 -25.63
CA ALA A 523 -4.96 -8.08 -24.76
C ALA A 523 -3.97 -9.02 -25.48
N ALA A 524 -4.47 -10.01 -26.22
CA ALA A 524 -3.65 -10.93 -26.99
C ALA A 524 -2.82 -10.20 -28.07
N VAL A 525 -3.43 -9.27 -28.80
CA VAL A 525 -2.72 -8.45 -29.80
C VAL A 525 -1.64 -7.59 -29.15
N LEU A 526 -1.94 -6.90 -28.06
CA LEU A 526 -0.95 -6.06 -27.35
C LEU A 526 0.25 -6.87 -26.86
N VAL A 527 0.01 -8.05 -26.28
CA VAL A 527 1.07 -8.97 -25.85
C VAL A 527 1.89 -9.47 -27.04
N ALA A 528 1.24 -9.88 -28.13
CA ALA A 528 1.92 -10.37 -29.32
C ALA A 528 2.85 -9.30 -29.92
N VAL A 529 2.34 -8.07 -30.09
CA VAL A 529 3.12 -6.93 -30.61
C VAL A 529 4.30 -6.61 -29.69
N GLY A 530 4.07 -6.55 -28.37
CA GLY A 530 5.14 -6.32 -27.38
C GLY A 530 6.23 -7.39 -27.42
N LEU A 531 5.86 -8.68 -27.53
CA LEU A 531 6.80 -9.78 -27.66
C LEU A 531 7.58 -9.75 -28.98
N THR A 532 6.94 -9.38 -30.10
CA THR A 532 7.67 -9.14 -31.36
C THR A 532 8.66 -7.98 -31.26
N GLY A 533 8.30 -6.90 -30.56
CA GLY A 533 9.21 -5.79 -30.26
C GLY A 533 10.44 -6.26 -29.48
N LEU A 534 10.21 -7.01 -28.39
CA LEU A 534 11.29 -7.57 -27.56
C LEU A 534 12.22 -8.51 -28.34
N ARG A 535 11.67 -9.28 -29.28
CA ARG A 535 12.46 -10.18 -30.13
C ARG A 535 13.39 -9.42 -31.07
N ARG A 536 12.97 -8.26 -31.57
CA ARG A 536 13.66 -7.50 -32.63
C ARG A 536 14.63 -6.44 -32.11
N ARG A 537 14.35 -5.83 -30.95
CA ARG A 537 15.20 -4.75 -30.40
C ARG A 537 16.55 -5.27 -29.91
N ASP A 538 17.52 -4.41 -29.66
CA ASP A 538 18.72 -4.77 -28.90
C ASP A 538 18.51 -4.65 -27.39
N LEU A 539 19.32 -5.39 -26.61
CA LEU A 539 19.29 -5.36 -25.13
C LEU A 539 20.29 -4.38 -24.54
N SER A 540 21.15 -3.78 -25.38
CA SER A 540 22.13 -2.77 -24.98
C SER A 540 21.55 -1.36 -25.16
N ASN A 541 21.09 -0.77 -24.05
CA ASN A 541 20.77 0.66 -23.80
C ASN A 541 19.93 1.48 -24.81
#